data_AF-A0AAX6GAL4-F1
#
_entry.id   AF-A0AAX6GAL4-F1
#
_cell.length_a   1.000
_cell.length_b   1.000
_cell.length_c   1.000
_cell.angle_alpha   90.00
_cell.angle_beta   90.00
_cell.angle_gamma   90.00
#
_symmetry.space_group_name_H-M   'P 1'
#
loop_
_entity.id
_entity.type
_entity.pdbx_description
1 polymer ?
#
loop_
_entity_poly.entity_id
_entity_poly.type
_entity_poly.pdbx_seq_one_letter_code
_entity_poly.pdbx_strand_id
1 'polypeptide(L)'
;MEKGDNGAPAMATTSMMEVEVEEEEEEVNPCLSMMTDRGSVESHRYYLARRTLLEMLWDRGYAVSVTDIDMSLADFHRTFSQTPDLDRLRISSTFLKDPSKKILGIFYGVNQVKLKDMT
;
A
#
# COMPACT_ATOMS: atom_id res chain seq x y z
N MET A 1 65.90 -23.60 -36.94
CA MET A 1 65.50 -22.19 -36.83
C MET A 1 64.02 -22.11 -37.14
N GLU A 2 63.24 -21.72 -36.14
CA GLU A 2 61.80 -21.53 -36.21
C GLU A 2 61.38 -20.39 -37.15
N LYS A 3 60.24 -20.60 -37.82
CA LYS A 3 59.20 -19.64 -38.21
C LYS A 3 58.08 -20.53 -38.80
N GLY A 4 56.90 -20.70 -38.22
CA GLY A 4 56.14 -19.78 -37.39
C GLY A 4 55.27 -18.91 -38.28
N ASP A 5 54.23 -19.47 -38.89
CA ASP A 5 52.97 -18.74 -39.14
C ASP A 5 51.80 -19.72 -39.24
N ASN A 6 50.84 -19.54 -38.35
CA ASN A 6 49.66 -20.38 -38.18
C ASN A 6 48.56 -19.84 -39.09
N GLY A 7 48.31 -20.53 -40.20
CA GLY A 7 47.16 -20.28 -41.07
C GLY A 7 45.84 -20.40 -40.29
N ALA A 8 45.00 -19.39 -40.46
CA ALA A 8 43.75 -19.15 -39.75
C ALA A 8 42.77 -20.35 -39.70
N PRO A 9 41.97 -20.49 -38.63
CA PRO A 9 40.86 -21.43 -38.62
C PRO A 9 39.73 -20.94 -39.55
N ALA A 10 39.24 -21.85 -40.40
CA ALA A 10 38.08 -21.65 -41.24
C ALA A 10 36.82 -21.39 -40.39
N MET A 11 36.08 -20.35 -40.76
CA MET A 11 34.72 -20.03 -40.31
C MET A 11 33.81 -21.26 -40.43
N ALA A 12 33.48 -21.89 -39.31
CA ALA A 12 32.23 -22.63 -39.18
C ALA A 12 31.21 -21.64 -38.61
N THR A 13 30.33 -21.17 -39.49
CA THR A 13 29.24 -20.26 -39.16
C THR A 13 28.22 -21.03 -38.31
N THR A 14 28.40 -21.04 -36.99
CA THR A 14 27.26 -21.24 -36.10
C THR A 14 26.40 -19.99 -36.24
N SER A 15 25.25 -20.16 -36.90
CA SER A 15 24.18 -19.17 -36.94
C SER A 15 23.73 -18.92 -35.50
N MET A 16 24.29 -17.90 -34.86
CA MET A 16 23.66 -17.27 -33.72
C MET A 16 22.41 -16.60 -34.28
N MET A 17 21.23 -17.14 -33.95
CA MET A 17 20.02 -16.32 -34.04
C MET A 17 20.25 -15.19 -33.03
N GLU A 18 20.62 -14.03 -33.55
CA GLU A 18 20.39 -12.76 -32.86
C GLU A 18 18.88 -12.71 -32.66
N VAL A 19 18.43 -13.13 -31.47
CA VAL A 19 17.16 -12.64 -30.96
C VAL A 19 17.47 -11.19 -30.66
N GLU A 20 17.23 -10.35 -31.66
CA GLU A 20 16.94 -8.95 -31.44
C GLU A 20 15.82 -8.96 -30.40
N VAL A 21 16.20 -8.78 -29.13
CA VAL A 21 15.24 -8.35 -28.12
C VAL A 21 14.95 -6.93 -28.55
N GLU A 22 13.99 -6.79 -29.45
CA GLU A 22 13.22 -5.58 -29.55
C GLU A 22 12.76 -5.34 -28.12
N GLU A 23 13.36 -4.34 -27.47
CA GLU A 23 12.76 -3.68 -26.34
C GLU A 23 11.46 -3.09 -26.89
N GLU A 24 10.44 -3.92 -27.03
CA GLU A 24 9.07 -3.48 -27.14
C GLU A 24 8.85 -2.70 -25.85
N GLU A 25 8.97 -1.39 -25.97
CA GLU A 25 8.42 -0.46 -25.00
C GLU A 25 6.98 -0.89 -24.82
N GLU A 26 6.73 -1.64 -23.74
CA GLU A 26 5.41 -2.15 -23.42
C GLU A 26 4.53 -0.91 -23.20
N GLU A 27 3.83 -0.51 -24.26
CA GLU A 27 2.94 0.63 -24.28
C GLU A 27 1.89 0.36 -23.21
N VAL A 28 2.10 0.96 -22.04
CA VAL A 28 1.26 0.72 -20.87
C VAL A 28 -0.11 1.27 -21.19
N ASN A 29 -1.00 0.40 -21.67
CA ASN A 29 -2.37 0.72 -22.02
C ASN A 29 -2.98 1.56 -20.87
N PRO A 30 -3.45 2.79 -21.11
CA PRO A 30 -3.83 3.75 -20.06
C PRO A 30 -5.12 3.37 -19.31
N CYS A 31 -5.59 2.13 -19.44
CA CYS A 31 -6.89 1.68 -18.97
C CYS A 31 -6.87 1.21 -17.50
N LEU A 32 -5.80 0.59 -17.02
CA LEU A 32 -5.76 0.04 -15.65
C LEU A 32 -5.18 1.00 -14.61
N SER A 33 -4.37 1.97 -15.03
CA SER A 33 -3.80 2.99 -14.13
C SER A 33 -4.87 3.90 -13.53
N MET A 34 -6.00 4.12 -14.23
CA MET A 34 -7.15 4.87 -13.70
C MET A 34 -7.90 4.12 -12.59
N MET A 35 -7.84 2.79 -12.56
CA MET A 35 -8.48 1.96 -11.53
C MET A 35 -7.58 1.75 -10.31
N THR A 36 -6.30 2.09 -10.44
CA THR A 36 -5.34 1.99 -9.36
C THR A 36 -5.57 3.14 -8.39
N ASP A 37 -5.68 2.82 -7.10
CA ASP A 37 -5.79 3.84 -6.06
C ASP A 37 -4.61 4.83 -6.15
N ARG A 38 -4.91 6.12 -6.09
CA ARG A 38 -3.90 7.18 -6.15
C ARG A 38 -3.19 7.39 -4.81
N GLY A 39 -3.69 6.76 -3.74
CA GLY A 39 -3.07 6.77 -2.43
C GLY A 39 -1.80 5.93 -2.36
N SER A 40 -0.99 6.16 -1.33
CA SER A 40 0.12 5.27 -0.99
C SER A 40 -0.40 3.93 -0.44
N VAL A 41 0.39 2.85 -0.56
CA VAL A 41 0.10 1.55 0.06
C VAL A 41 -0.12 1.68 1.58
N GLU A 42 0.56 2.63 2.21
CA GLU A 42 0.40 2.94 3.62
C GLU A 42 -0.99 3.53 3.93
N SER A 43 -1.46 4.48 3.12
CA SER A 43 -2.80 5.07 3.26
C SER A 43 -3.90 4.02 3.15
N HIS A 44 -3.76 3.09 2.19
CA HIS A 44 -4.68 1.97 2.03
C HIS A 44 -4.70 1.08 3.28
N ARG A 45 -3.54 0.81 3.89
CA ARG A 45 -3.46 0.06 5.15
C ARG A 45 -4.17 0.77 6.30
N TYR A 46 -4.02 2.09 6.43
CA TYR A 46 -4.77 2.86 7.43
C TYR A 46 -6.27 2.84 7.19
N TYR A 47 -6.71 2.93 5.94
CA TYR A 47 -8.12 2.80 5.58
C TYR A 47 -8.70 1.47 6.07
N LEU A 48 -8.07 0.35 5.72
CA LEU A 48 -8.53 -0.97 6.13
C LEU A 48 -8.47 -1.15 7.65
N ALA A 49 -7.36 -0.76 8.28
CA ALA A 49 -7.19 -0.88 9.73
C ALA A 49 -8.23 -0.06 10.50
N ARG A 50 -8.53 1.17 10.03
CA ARG A 50 -9.56 2.03 10.63
C ARG A 50 -10.94 1.43 10.47
N ARG A 51 -11.28 0.90 9.29
CA ARG A 51 -12.56 0.23 9.05
C ARG A 51 -12.74 -0.98 9.97
N THR A 52 -11.74 -1.86 10.03
CA THR A 52 -11.75 -3.03 10.92
C THR A 52 -11.86 -2.64 12.39
N LEU A 53 -11.23 -1.55 12.83
CA LEU A 53 -11.40 -1.07 14.20
C LEU A 53 -12.83 -0.59 14.47
N LEU A 54 -13.46 0.11 13.53
CA LEU A 54 -14.85 0.54 13.65
C LEU A 54 -15.81 -0.67 13.70
N GLU A 55 -15.63 -1.65 12.82
CA GLU A 55 -16.37 -2.93 12.83
C GLU A 55 -16.20 -3.64 14.19
N MET A 56 -14.95 -3.76 14.68
CA MET A 56 -14.62 -4.38 15.97
C MET A 56 -15.31 -3.69 17.15
N LEU A 57 -15.36 -2.36 17.14
CA LEU A 57 -16.01 -1.55 18.17
C LEU A 57 -17.54 -1.72 18.12
N TRP A 58 -18.11 -1.72 16.92
CA TRP A 58 -19.53 -1.95 16.71
C TRP A 58 -19.97 -3.33 17.23
N ASP A 59 -19.24 -4.39 16.88
CA ASP A 59 -19.47 -5.77 17.37
C ASP A 59 -19.41 -5.86 18.91
N ARG A 60 -18.58 -5.03 19.53
CA ARG A 60 -18.42 -4.95 20.99
C ARG A 60 -19.50 -4.11 21.68
N GLY A 61 -20.44 -3.52 20.95
CA GLY A 61 -21.53 -2.72 21.50
C GLY A 61 -21.15 -1.27 21.82
N TYR A 62 -20.13 -0.74 21.15
CA TYR A 62 -19.82 0.70 21.18
C TYR A 62 -20.64 1.46 20.13
N ALA A 63 -20.86 2.75 20.39
CA ALA A 63 -21.57 3.64 19.48
C ALA A 63 -20.69 3.97 18.26
N VAL A 64 -21.00 3.35 17.12
CA VAL A 64 -20.30 3.55 15.84
C VAL A 64 -21.34 3.80 14.76
N SER A 65 -21.12 4.78 13.88
CA SER A 65 -22.00 5.02 12.74
C SER A 65 -21.71 4.02 11.62
N VAL A 66 -22.76 3.44 11.05
CA VAL A 66 -22.65 2.54 9.87
C VAL A 66 -22.03 3.28 8.68
N THR A 67 -22.31 4.58 8.53
CA THR A 67 -21.72 5.42 7.46
C THR A 67 -20.20 5.53 7.57
N ASP A 68 -19.64 5.44 8.78
CA ASP A 68 -18.20 5.50 8.99
C ASP A 68 -17.53 4.16 8.64
N ILE A 69 -18.25 3.05 8.83
CA ILE A 69 -17.81 1.70 8.44
C ILE A 69 -17.86 1.57 6.91
N ASP A 70 -18.96 2.00 6.29
CA ASP A 70 -19.19 1.89 4.84
C ASP A 70 -18.47 2.97 4.02
N MET A 71 -17.62 3.79 4.66
CA MET A 71 -16.84 4.82 3.99
C MET A 71 -15.99 4.21 2.87
N SER A 72 -16.09 4.78 1.67
CA SER A 72 -15.27 4.36 0.54
C SER A 72 -13.81 4.80 0.73
N LEU A 73 -12.85 4.11 0.09
CA LEU A 73 -11.44 4.51 0.11
C LEU A 73 -11.24 5.93 -0.50
N ALA A 74 -12.02 6.29 -1.51
CA ALA A 74 -11.98 7.61 -2.11
C ALA A 74 -12.44 8.70 -1.13
N ASP A 75 -13.51 8.45 -0.37
CA ASP A 75 -13.98 9.39 0.65
C ASP A 75 -13.03 9.44 1.85
N PHE A 76 -12.44 8.31 2.23
CA PHE A 76 -11.36 8.28 3.21
C PHE A 76 -10.21 9.22 2.81
N HIS A 77 -9.75 9.17 1.55
CA HIS A 77 -8.72 10.09 1.06
C HIS A 77 -9.18 11.55 1.01
N ARG A 78 -10.45 11.83 0.71
CA ARG A 78 -10.99 13.20 0.78
C ARG A 78 -11.02 13.73 2.21
N THR A 79 -11.34 12.88 3.19
CA THR A 79 -11.45 13.27 4.59
C THR A 79 -10.07 13.36 5.27
N PHE A 80 -9.20 12.38 5.04
CA PHE A 80 -7.94 12.21 5.77
C PHE A 80 -6.68 12.52 4.97
N SER A 81 -6.77 12.78 3.66
CA SER A 81 -5.65 12.87 2.71
C SER A 81 -5.06 11.50 2.32
N GLN A 82 -4.27 11.49 1.24
CA GLN A 82 -3.46 10.33 0.80
C GLN A 82 -2.23 10.08 1.70
N THR A 83 -1.85 11.08 2.49
CA THR A 83 -0.86 10.99 3.56
C THR A 83 -1.54 11.38 4.86
N PRO A 84 -2.24 10.45 5.51
CA PRO A 84 -3.10 10.79 6.63
C PRO A 84 -2.31 11.25 7.85
N ASP A 85 -2.79 12.30 8.49
CA ASP A 85 -2.37 12.68 9.83
C ASP A 85 -2.96 11.65 10.82
N LEU A 86 -2.10 10.91 11.49
CA LEU A 86 -2.48 9.81 12.38
C LEU A 86 -3.32 10.28 13.57
N ASP A 87 -3.13 11.52 14.01
CA ASP A 87 -3.93 12.07 15.10
C ASP A 87 -5.38 12.31 14.66
N ARG A 88 -5.60 12.60 13.38
CA ARG A 88 -6.95 12.72 12.80
C ARG A 88 -7.61 11.36 12.57
N LEU A 89 -6.86 10.27 12.51
CA LEU A 89 -7.41 8.91 12.39
C LEU A 89 -7.95 8.35 13.71
N ARG A 90 -7.63 8.98 14.85
CA ARG A 90 -8.07 8.54 16.18
C ARG A 90 -9.59 8.35 16.25
N ILE A 91 -10.02 7.27 16.91
CA ILE A 91 -11.42 6.95 17.11
C ILE A 91 -11.73 7.04 18.60
N SER A 92 -12.71 7.86 18.96
CA SER A 92 -13.28 7.87 20.30
C SER A 92 -14.72 7.39 20.23
N SER A 93 -15.04 6.37 21.01
CA SER A 93 -16.40 5.84 21.06
C SER A 93 -16.83 5.55 22.50
N THR A 94 -18.14 5.59 22.72
CA THR A 94 -18.77 5.42 24.02
C THR A 94 -19.57 4.12 24.00
N PHE A 95 -19.54 3.37 25.11
CA PHE A 95 -20.26 2.11 25.21
C PHE A 95 -21.78 2.36 25.31
N LEU A 96 -22.58 1.65 24.50
CA LEU A 96 -24.02 1.94 24.37
C LEU A 96 -24.80 1.74 25.67
N LYS A 97 -24.42 0.75 26.49
CA LYS A 97 -25.12 0.44 27.75
C LYS A 97 -24.67 1.29 28.92
N ASP A 98 -23.51 1.93 28.82
CA ASP A 98 -22.92 2.72 29.91
C ASP A 98 -22.09 3.87 29.33
N PRO A 99 -22.70 5.07 29.20
CA PRO A 99 -22.03 6.23 28.62
C PRO A 99 -20.80 6.74 29.38
N SER A 100 -20.57 6.27 30.62
CA SER A 100 -19.35 6.59 31.36
C SER A 100 -18.12 5.84 30.84
N LYS A 101 -18.32 4.71 30.14
CA LYS A 101 -17.26 3.90 29.55
C LYS A 101 -16.95 4.37 28.14
N LYS A 102 -15.72 4.83 27.95
CA LYS A 102 -15.20 5.31 26.67
C LYS A 102 -13.96 4.52 26.28
N ILE A 103 -13.75 4.40 24.97
CA ILE A 103 -12.56 3.80 24.39
C ILE A 103 -11.95 4.78 23.39
N LEU A 104 -10.61 4.81 23.35
CA LEU A 104 -9.84 5.58 22.41
C LEU A 104 -8.92 4.64 21.63
N GLY A 105 -9.12 4.58 20.31
CA GLY A 105 -8.23 3.92 19.37
C GLY A 105 -7.24 4.93 18.78
N ILE A 106 -5.94 4.65 18.90
CA ILE A 106 -4.86 5.50 18.39
C ILE A 106 -4.07 4.71 17.35
N PHE A 107 -3.73 5.37 16.24
CA PHE A 107 -2.89 4.80 15.19
C PHE A 107 -1.48 5.36 15.33
N TYR A 108 -0.49 4.47 15.29
CA TYR A 108 0.92 4.86 15.19
C TYR A 108 1.45 4.46 13.82
N GLY A 109 2.46 5.22 13.37
CA GLY A 109 3.12 4.96 12.11
C GLY A 109 3.84 3.61 12.08
N VAL A 110 4.48 3.32 10.95
CA VAL A 110 5.36 2.13 10.80
C VAL A 110 6.60 2.13 11.72
N ASN A 111 6.84 3.21 12.45
CA ASN A 111 7.95 3.34 13.37
C ASN A 111 7.67 2.63 14.69
N GLN A 112 8.73 2.18 15.37
CA GLN A 112 8.61 1.64 16.71
C GLN A 112 8.03 2.69 17.67
N VAL A 113 6.97 2.30 18.39
CA VAL A 113 6.35 3.11 19.44
C VAL A 113 7.28 3.11 20.66
N LYS A 114 7.70 4.30 21.10
CA LYS A 114 8.51 4.45 22.31
C LYS A 114 7.59 4.73 23.50
N LEU A 115 8.09 4.48 24.71
CA LEU A 115 7.32 4.73 25.94
C LEU A 115 6.80 6.18 26.04
N LYS A 116 7.62 7.14 25.61
CA LYS A 116 7.25 8.56 25.58
C LYS A 116 6.10 8.89 24.64
N ASP A 117 5.80 8.00 23.68
CA ASP A 117 4.73 8.19 22.70
C ASP A 117 3.39 7.61 23.21
N MET A 118 3.41 6.84 24.31
CA MET A 118 2.24 6.18 24.93
C MET A 118 1.62 6.98 26.10
N THR A 119 2.13 8.17 26.39
CA THR A 119 1.67 9.04 27.50
C THR A 119 0.80 10.16 26.95
#